data_AF-A0AAU7ZGW8-F1
#
_entry.id   AF-A0AAU7ZGW8-F1
#
_cell.length_a   1.000
_cell.length_b   1.000
_cell.length_c   1.000
_cell.angle_alpha   90.00
_cell.angle_beta   90.00
_cell.angle_gamma   90.00
#
_symmetry.space_group_name_H-M   'P 1'
#
loop_
_entity.id
_entity.type
_entity.pdbx_description
1 polymer ?
#
loop_
_entity_poly.entity_id
_entity_poly.type
_entity_poly.pdbx_seq_one_letter_code
_entity_poly.pdbx_strand_id
1 'polypeptide(L)'
;MKRMHSTAIFQVLCFWVCLQCSLLLSPAAAQSPTSAPSVGHGHEVPLEHLYWHFLDYQLFLDKKADALPPSHPDVQMLRTHYQSRLGFNDSQYSLVRQAAQTLAARLKQKDEQAKSVIDAFHHNYPPGKVLTLPPLPPELSRLQAEREAIISETVVDLKNQLGAKASATMDAFLHKDFLPTVAFKPMHPPGPPHLPQTSNDQVFTAVKP
;
A
#
# COMPACT_ATOMS: atom_id res chain seq x y z
N MET A 1 5.78 -54.53 -5.31
CA MET A 1 4.39 -55.00 -5.50
C MET A 1 3.76 -55.37 -4.15
N LYS A 2 2.65 -54.72 -3.77
CA LYS A 2 1.60 -55.25 -2.87
C LYS A 2 0.33 -54.39 -3.08
N ARG A 3 -0.86 -54.92 -2.78
CA ARG A 3 -2.17 -54.36 -3.20
C ARG A 3 -3.19 -54.42 -2.04
N MET A 4 -4.03 -53.38 -1.94
CA MET A 4 -5.41 -53.36 -1.36
C MET A 4 -5.52 -53.71 0.14
N HIS A 5 -6.57 -53.38 0.91
CA HIS A 5 -7.83 -52.61 0.72
C HIS A 5 -7.85 -51.47 1.79
N SER A 6 -8.90 -50.76 2.22
CA SER A 6 -10.35 -50.57 1.94
C SER A 6 -10.66 -49.10 2.35
N THR A 7 -11.67 -48.34 1.91
CA THR A 7 -13.10 -48.55 1.60
C THR A 7 -14.05 -48.56 2.81
N ALA A 8 -14.45 -47.35 3.24
CA ALA A 8 -15.68 -47.00 3.97
C ALA A 8 -15.94 -45.50 3.70
N ILE A 9 -17.06 -44.95 3.20
CA ILE A 9 -18.47 -45.39 2.97
C ILE A 9 -19.41 -45.25 4.19
N PHE A 10 -20.25 -44.20 4.09
CA PHE A 10 -21.56 -43.94 4.72
C PHE A 10 -21.65 -43.41 6.16
N GLN A 11 -22.76 -42.67 6.37
CA GLN A 11 -23.18 -41.91 7.57
C GLN A 11 -22.27 -40.69 7.89
N VAL A 12 -22.78 -39.49 8.19
CA VAL A 12 -24.16 -39.04 8.48
C VAL A 12 -24.62 -38.00 7.47
N LEU A 13 -25.78 -38.22 6.83
CA LEU A 13 -26.43 -37.24 5.93
C LEU A 13 -27.95 -37.22 6.19
N CYS A 14 -28.32 -36.75 7.39
CA CYS A 14 -29.69 -36.52 7.87
C CYS A 14 -29.67 -35.47 9.00
N PHE A 15 -30.84 -34.92 9.35
CA PHE A 15 -31.07 -34.01 10.49
C PHE A 15 -30.51 -32.58 10.45
N TRP A 16 -30.48 -31.92 9.28
CA TRP A 16 -30.64 -30.45 9.23
C TRP A 16 -31.53 -29.95 8.07
N VAL A 17 -32.58 -30.73 7.76
CA VAL A 17 -33.73 -30.29 6.95
C VAL A 17 -34.98 -30.29 7.83
N CYS A 18 -34.98 -29.37 8.80
CA CYS A 18 -36.14 -28.92 9.58
C CYS A 18 -35.85 -27.45 9.93
N LEU A 19 -36.58 -26.48 9.38
CA LEU A 19 -37.97 -26.11 9.71
C LEU A 19 -37.99 -24.93 10.71
N GLN A 20 -37.78 -23.72 10.16
CA GLN A 20 -38.31 -22.39 10.56
C GLN A 20 -37.42 -21.36 9.84
N CYS A 21 -37.86 -20.66 8.79
CA CYS A 21 -39.15 -20.00 8.56
C CYS A 21 -39.41 -18.85 9.55
N SER A 22 -38.59 -17.81 9.44
CA SER A 22 -38.88 -16.45 9.93
C SER A 22 -38.84 -15.48 8.76
N LEU A 23 -39.92 -15.46 7.97
CA LEU A 23 -40.16 -14.44 6.95
C LEU A 23 -40.47 -13.10 7.64
N LEU A 24 -39.43 -12.31 7.92
CA LEU A 24 -39.59 -10.90 8.31
C LEU A 24 -39.24 -10.00 7.14
N LEU A 25 -40.30 -9.47 6.53
CA LEU A 25 -40.27 -8.59 5.36
C LEU A 25 -39.88 -7.16 5.78
N SER A 26 -38.58 -6.89 5.91
CA SER A 26 -38.09 -5.53 6.18
C SER A 26 -38.27 -4.63 4.93
N PRO A 27 -38.96 -3.48 5.03
CA PRO A 27 -39.08 -2.54 3.92
C PRO A 27 -37.74 -1.87 3.65
N ALA A 28 -37.27 -1.94 2.40
CA ALA A 28 -36.07 -1.24 1.95
C ALA A 28 -36.33 0.27 1.85
N ALA A 29 -36.17 0.98 2.96
CA ALA A 29 -36.16 2.44 2.99
C ALA A 29 -34.94 2.95 2.21
N ALA A 30 -35.14 3.33 0.95
CA ALA A 30 -34.11 3.89 0.07
C ALA A 30 -33.71 5.31 0.50
N GLN A 31 -33.05 5.42 1.65
CA GLN A 31 -32.38 6.64 2.07
C GLN A 31 -31.13 6.82 1.23
N SER A 32 -31.21 7.62 0.16
CA SER A 32 -30.03 8.13 -0.53
C SER A 32 -29.20 8.94 0.48
N PRO A 33 -27.96 8.56 0.80
CA PRO A 33 -27.13 9.35 1.70
C PRO A 33 -26.73 10.65 0.99
N THR A 34 -27.41 11.74 1.32
CA THR A 34 -26.99 13.09 0.93
C THR A 34 -25.72 13.44 1.72
N SER A 35 -24.57 13.02 1.21
CA SER A 35 -23.26 13.35 1.77
C SER A 35 -23.09 14.86 1.85
N ALA A 36 -23.24 15.43 3.05
CA ALA A 36 -22.96 16.83 3.30
C ALA A 36 -21.46 17.10 3.02
N PRO A 37 -21.11 18.20 2.33
CA PRO A 37 -19.71 18.53 2.04
C PRO A 37 -18.98 18.81 3.35
N SER A 38 -18.05 17.93 3.73
CA SER A 38 -17.37 18.06 5.01
C SER A 38 -16.33 19.19 4.97
N VAL A 39 -16.44 20.13 5.89
CA VAL A 39 -15.59 21.33 5.91
C VAL A 39 -14.25 21.00 6.55
N GLY A 40 -13.17 21.36 5.88
CA GLY A 40 -11.84 21.51 6.49
C GLY A 40 -11.25 20.25 7.12
N HIS A 41 -11.48 19.06 6.55
CA HIS A 41 -10.80 17.85 7.02
C HIS A 41 -9.31 17.91 6.67
N GLY A 42 -8.45 17.82 7.70
CA GLY A 42 -7.03 17.54 7.50
C GLY A 42 -6.90 16.23 6.72
N HIS A 43 -5.99 16.19 5.74
CA HIS A 43 -5.96 15.13 4.74
C HIS A 43 -5.66 13.76 5.35
N GLU A 44 -6.71 13.02 5.70
CA GLU A 44 -6.59 11.69 6.28
C GLU A 44 -5.91 10.74 5.29
N VAL A 45 -5.09 9.83 5.82
CA VAL A 45 -4.35 8.86 5.03
C VAL A 45 -5.29 7.71 4.71
N PRO A 46 -5.56 7.38 3.42
CA PRO A 46 -6.37 6.23 3.09
C PRO A 46 -5.78 4.97 3.71
N LEU A 47 -6.61 4.16 4.36
CA LEU A 47 -6.18 2.98 5.13
C LEU A 47 -5.40 1.99 4.24
N GLU A 48 -5.73 1.92 2.96
CA GLU A 48 -5.04 1.17 1.91
C GLU A 48 -3.56 1.55 1.78
N HIS A 49 -3.22 2.83 1.96
CA HIS A 49 -1.84 3.32 1.94
C HIS A 49 -1.08 2.96 3.23
N LEU A 50 -1.75 2.94 4.39
CA LEU A 50 -1.16 2.44 5.64
C LEU A 50 -0.86 0.94 5.53
N TYR A 51 -1.78 0.17 4.94
CA TYR A 51 -1.56 -1.23 4.60
C TYR A 51 -0.36 -1.41 3.66
N TRP A 52 -0.27 -0.65 2.57
CA TRP A 52 0.86 -0.72 1.64
C TRP A 52 2.21 -0.45 2.32
N HIS A 53 2.32 0.66 3.08
CA HIS A 53 3.55 1.00 3.79
C HIS A 53 3.93 -0.05 4.86
N PHE A 54 2.95 -0.63 5.56
CA PHE A 54 3.19 -1.71 6.51
C PHE A 54 3.68 -2.99 5.82
N LEU A 55 3.05 -3.38 4.71
CA LEU A 55 3.42 -4.58 3.96
C LEU A 55 4.82 -4.45 3.33
N ASP A 56 5.16 -3.31 2.74
CA ASP A 56 6.51 -3.05 2.21
C ASP A 56 7.57 -3.08 3.32
N TYR A 57 7.28 -2.47 4.48
CA TYR A 57 8.22 -2.48 5.61
C TYR A 57 8.37 -3.88 6.24
N GLN A 58 7.30 -4.69 6.31
CA GLN A 58 7.42 -6.11 6.68
C GLN A 58 8.31 -6.88 5.69
N LEU A 59 8.13 -6.67 4.39
CA LEU A 59 8.96 -7.30 3.36
C LEU A 59 10.43 -6.85 3.45
N PHE A 60 10.70 -5.60 3.85
CA PHE A 60 12.03 -5.12 4.18
C PHE A 60 12.63 -5.86 5.40
N LEU A 61 11.86 -6.07 6.47
CA LEU A 61 12.32 -6.82 7.64
C LEU A 61 12.64 -8.29 7.31
N ASP A 62 11.79 -8.97 6.52
CA ASP A 62 12.06 -10.35 6.08
C ASP A 62 13.33 -10.41 5.20
N LYS A 63 13.47 -9.51 4.21
CA LYS A 63 14.69 -9.40 3.37
C LYS A 63 15.95 -9.13 4.21
N LYS A 64 15.85 -8.31 5.27
CA LYS A 64 16.96 -8.04 6.19
C LYS A 64 17.32 -9.26 7.03
N ALA A 65 16.35 -10.07 7.43
CA ALA A 65 16.58 -11.33 8.12
C ALA A 65 17.24 -12.38 7.20
N ASP A 66 16.82 -12.46 5.95
CA ASP A 66 17.36 -13.39 4.94
C ASP A 66 18.80 -13.04 4.52
N ALA A 67 19.22 -11.78 4.69
CA ALA A 67 20.59 -11.31 4.45
C ALA A 67 21.57 -11.59 5.62
N LEU A 68 21.11 -12.15 6.74
CA LEU A 68 21.91 -12.44 7.92
C LEU A 68 22.20 -13.95 8.05
N PRO A 69 23.31 -14.37 8.69
CA PRO A 69 23.54 -15.77 9.04
C PRO A 69 22.39 -16.33 9.89
N PRO A 70 21.92 -17.57 9.68
CA PRO A 70 20.80 -18.15 10.45
C PRO A 70 21.04 -18.24 11.97
N SER A 71 22.29 -18.14 12.43
CA SER A 71 22.69 -18.09 13.84
C SER A 71 22.74 -16.66 14.43
N HIS A 72 22.47 -15.62 13.64
CA HIS A 72 22.52 -14.23 14.10
C HIS A 72 21.26 -13.90 14.94
N PRO A 73 21.41 -13.33 16.15
CA PRO A 73 20.29 -13.19 17.11
C PRO A 73 19.09 -12.42 16.55
N ASP A 74 19.36 -11.37 15.75
CA ASP A 74 18.30 -10.51 15.19
C ASP A 74 17.37 -11.22 14.20
N VAL A 75 17.75 -12.37 13.60
CA VAL A 75 16.96 -13.03 12.53
C VAL A 75 15.52 -13.34 13.00
N GLN A 76 15.38 -13.86 14.22
CA GLN A 76 14.07 -14.16 14.78
C GLN A 76 13.29 -12.90 15.16
N MET A 77 13.98 -11.88 15.67
CA MET A 77 13.39 -10.59 16.05
C MET A 77 12.83 -9.85 14.82
N LEU A 78 13.61 -9.76 13.74
CA LEU A 78 13.21 -9.13 12.47
C LEU A 78 11.98 -9.82 11.88
N ARG A 79 11.97 -11.16 11.83
CA ARG A 79 10.85 -11.93 11.29
C ARG A 79 9.58 -11.81 12.13
N THR A 80 9.67 -11.74 13.46
CA THR A 80 8.50 -11.77 14.37
C THR A 80 8.09 -10.42 14.96
N HIS A 81 8.75 -9.31 14.58
CA HIS A 81 8.53 -7.98 15.15
C HIS A 81 7.05 -7.56 15.18
N TYR A 82 6.38 -7.54 14.03
CA TYR A 82 4.96 -7.17 13.97
C TYR A 82 4.02 -8.33 14.28
N GLN A 83 4.44 -9.59 14.04
CA GLN A 83 3.67 -10.77 14.43
C GLN A 83 3.34 -10.76 15.93
N SER A 84 4.35 -10.48 16.76
CA SER A 84 4.20 -10.37 18.22
C SER A 84 3.36 -9.16 18.63
N ARG A 85 3.54 -7.98 18.00
CA ARG A 85 2.73 -6.78 18.28
C ARG A 85 1.25 -6.92 17.89
N LEU A 86 0.94 -7.66 16.83
CA LEU A 86 -0.44 -7.97 16.40
C LEU A 86 -1.06 -9.14 17.19
N GLY A 87 -0.27 -9.90 17.94
CA GLY A 87 -0.72 -11.14 18.59
C GLY A 87 -1.12 -12.25 17.61
N PHE A 88 -0.57 -12.23 16.39
CA PHE A 88 -0.91 -13.19 15.33
C PHE A 88 -0.13 -14.50 15.50
N ASN A 89 -0.80 -15.63 15.25
CA ASN A 89 -0.12 -16.91 15.10
C ASN A 89 0.57 -17.04 13.72
N ASP A 90 1.36 -18.10 13.53
CA ASP A 90 2.15 -18.27 12.31
C ASP A 90 1.30 -18.38 11.03
N SER A 91 0.10 -18.95 11.09
CA SER A 91 -0.79 -19.10 9.92
C SER A 91 -1.59 -17.83 9.59
N GLN A 92 -1.80 -16.93 10.56
CA GLN A 92 -2.27 -15.57 10.29
C GLN A 92 -1.15 -14.70 9.73
N TYR A 93 0.08 -14.84 10.24
CA TYR A 93 1.19 -14.00 9.83
C TYR A 93 1.84 -14.41 8.50
N SER A 94 1.72 -15.68 8.11
CA SER A 94 2.10 -16.13 6.76
C SER A 94 1.28 -15.44 5.67
N LEU A 95 -0.03 -15.21 5.88
CA LEU A 95 -0.90 -14.46 4.97
C LEU A 95 -0.42 -13.01 4.78
N VAL A 96 0.02 -12.36 5.87
CA VAL A 96 0.60 -11.01 5.84
C VAL A 96 1.88 -10.97 5.01
N ARG A 97 2.82 -11.91 5.23
CA ARG A 97 4.05 -12.01 4.42
C ARG A 97 3.75 -12.32 2.95
N GLN A 98 2.79 -13.20 2.67
CA GLN A 98 2.36 -13.55 1.32
C GLN A 98 1.78 -12.33 0.59
N ALA A 99 0.86 -11.60 1.22
CA ALA A 99 0.30 -10.37 0.66
C ALA A 99 1.38 -9.31 0.39
N ALA A 100 2.38 -9.17 1.27
CA ALA A 100 3.50 -8.26 1.06
C ALA A 100 4.38 -8.65 -0.15
N GLN A 101 4.71 -9.94 -0.30
CA GLN A 101 5.45 -10.45 -1.45
C GLN A 101 4.66 -10.27 -2.76
N THR A 102 3.37 -10.61 -2.76
CA THR A 102 2.47 -10.44 -3.92
C THR A 102 2.33 -8.96 -4.29
N LEU A 103 2.10 -8.06 -3.33
CA LEU A 103 1.96 -6.62 -3.58
C LEU A 103 3.22 -6.04 -4.21
N ALA A 104 4.39 -6.32 -3.65
CA ALA A 104 5.67 -5.84 -4.18
C ALA A 104 5.96 -6.37 -5.58
N ALA A 105 5.60 -7.63 -5.89
CA ALA A 105 5.73 -8.18 -7.24
C ALA A 105 4.81 -7.50 -8.25
N ARG A 106 3.53 -7.25 -7.89
CA ARG A 106 2.55 -6.56 -8.75
C ARG A 106 2.91 -5.08 -8.98
N LEU A 107 3.31 -4.36 -7.92
CA LEU A 107 3.71 -2.96 -8.01
C LEU A 107 4.99 -2.78 -8.83
N LYS A 108 6.00 -3.63 -8.65
CA LYS A 108 7.24 -3.58 -9.44
C LYS A 108 6.96 -3.60 -10.96
N GLN A 109 6.04 -4.44 -11.43
CA GLN A 109 5.67 -4.50 -12.85
C GLN A 109 5.06 -3.18 -13.35
N LYS A 110 4.32 -2.44 -12.51
CA LYS A 110 3.77 -1.12 -12.84
C LYS A 110 4.83 -0.02 -12.77
N ASP A 111 5.76 -0.11 -11.82
CA ASP A 111 6.87 0.82 -11.70
C ASP A 111 7.84 0.69 -12.89
N GLU A 112 8.08 -0.53 -13.39
CA GLU A 112 8.84 -0.79 -14.63
C GLU A 112 8.10 -0.24 -15.88
N GLN A 113 6.78 -0.40 -15.97
CA GLN A 113 5.96 0.21 -17.02
C GLN A 113 5.99 1.75 -16.98
N ALA A 114 5.87 2.34 -15.80
CA ALA A 114 5.92 3.80 -15.62
C ALA A 114 7.31 4.36 -15.93
N LYS A 115 8.38 3.67 -15.52
CA LYS A 115 9.75 4.04 -15.88
C LYS A 115 9.96 4.04 -17.40
N SER A 116 9.45 3.04 -18.12
CA SER A 116 9.59 2.99 -19.59
C SER A 116 8.93 4.20 -20.28
N VAL A 117 7.76 4.64 -19.81
CA VAL A 117 7.09 5.86 -20.29
C VAL A 117 7.89 7.12 -19.96
N ILE A 118 8.42 7.23 -18.73
CA ILE A 118 9.24 8.37 -18.28
C ILE A 118 10.55 8.47 -19.08
N ASP A 119 11.25 7.35 -19.31
CA ASP A 119 12.49 7.31 -20.07
C ASP A 119 12.26 7.73 -21.54
N ALA A 120 11.17 7.25 -22.16
CA ALA A 120 10.77 7.66 -23.51
C ALA A 120 10.39 9.15 -23.59
N PHE A 121 9.71 9.68 -22.56
CA PHE A 121 9.37 11.09 -22.47
C PHE A 121 10.62 11.98 -22.35
N HIS A 122 11.58 11.62 -21.49
CA HIS A 122 12.86 12.32 -21.37
C HIS A 122 13.74 12.22 -22.63
N HIS A 123 13.62 11.13 -23.41
CA HIS A 123 14.30 11.02 -24.70
C HIS A 123 13.73 12.01 -25.73
N ASN A 124 12.41 12.12 -25.81
CA ASN A 124 11.72 13.03 -26.72
C ASN A 124 11.83 14.50 -26.29
N TYR A 125 11.95 14.76 -24.98
CA TYR A 125 12.04 16.09 -24.40
C TYR A 125 13.26 16.22 -23.45
N PRO A 126 14.49 16.32 -23.99
CA PRO A 126 15.69 16.40 -23.15
C PRO A 126 15.70 17.66 -22.28
N PRO A 127 16.14 17.57 -21.01
CA PRO A 127 16.16 18.70 -20.08
C PRO A 127 17.01 19.85 -20.63
N GLY A 128 16.52 21.08 -20.46
CA GLY A 128 17.17 22.30 -20.95
C GLY A 128 17.04 22.57 -22.46
N LYS A 129 16.41 21.68 -23.25
CA LYS A 129 16.17 21.91 -24.69
C LYS A 129 14.76 22.40 -25.05
N VAL A 130 13.82 22.37 -24.10
CA VAL A 130 12.43 22.80 -24.29
C VAL A 130 12.19 24.16 -23.62
N LEU A 131 11.65 25.12 -24.38
CA LEU A 131 11.28 26.46 -23.86
C LEU A 131 9.94 26.46 -23.10
N THR A 132 9.11 25.44 -23.32
CA THR A 132 7.84 25.22 -22.65
C THR A 132 7.82 23.78 -22.12
N LEU A 133 7.23 23.56 -20.95
CA LEU A 133 7.12 22.22 -20.38
C LEU A 133 6.11 21.41 -21.22
N PRO A 134 6.48 20.27 -21.83
CA PRO A 134 5.54 19.40 -22.52
C PRO A 134 4.47 18.84 -21.56
N PRO A 135 3.25 18.54 -22.05
CA PRO A 135 2.22 17.93 -21.23
C PRO A 135 2.66 16.54 -20.74
N LEU A 136 2.24 16.17 -19.52
CA LEU A 136 2.57 14.87 -18.94
C LEU A 136 1.90 13.73 -19.74
N PRO A 137 2.58 12.59 -20.01
CA PRO A 137 1.98 11.46 -20.71
C PRO A 137 0.76 10.90 -19.96
N PRO A 138 -0.42 10.77 -20.59
CA PRO A 138 -1.64 10.28 -19.94
C PRO A 138 -1.51 8.82 -19.47
N GLU A 139 -0.57 8.06 -20.04
CA GLU A 139 -0.23 6.70 -19.60
C GLU A 139 0.23 6.66 -18.15
N LEU A 140 0.88 7.71 -17.64
CA LEU A 140 1.33 7.77 -16.24
C LEU A 140 0.15 7.88 -15.26
N SER A 141 -0.86 8.67 -15.60
CA SER A 141 -2.09 8.76 -14.81
C SER A 141 -2.85 7.43 -14.78
N ARG A 142 -2.93 6.73 -15.92
CA ARG A 142 -3.50 5.36 -15.99
C ARG A 142 -2.70 4.37 -15.14
N LEU A 143 -1.37 4.38 -15.26
CA LEU A 143 -0.50 3.47 -14.50
C LEU A 143 -0.56 3.73 -12.99
N GLN A 144 -0.74 4.99 -12.54
CA GLN A 144 -0.96 5.30 -11.13
C GLN A 144 -2.30 4.77 -10.62
N ALA A 145 -3.40 4.95 -11.37
CA ALA A 145 -4.70 4.36 -11.01
C ALA A 145 -4.65 2.81 -10.96
N GLU A 146 -3.87 2.17 -11.84
CA GLU A 146 -3.64 0.73 -11.80
C GLU A 146 -2.81 0.29 -10.58
N ARG A 147 -1.90 1.11 -10.06
CA ARG A 147 -1.16 0.85 -8.80
C ARG A 147 -2.08 0.95 -7.59
N GLU A 148 -2.95 1.96 -7.56
CA GLU A 148 -3.96 2.15 -6.50
C GLU A 148 -4.97 0.99 -6.47
N ALA A 149 -5.44 0.53 -7.64
CA ALA A 149 -6.28 -0.66 -7.75
C ALA A 149 -5.58 -1.93 -7.22
N ILE A 150 -4.31 -2.17 -7.61
CA ILE A 150 -3.50 -3.29 -7.11
C ILE A 150 -3.37 -3.28 -5.58
N ILE A 151 -3.18 -2.10 -4.98
CA ILE A 151 -3.12 -1.95 -3.51
C ILE A 151 -4.50 -2.29 -2.90
N SER A 152 -5.58 -1.67 -3.38
CA SER A 152 -6.95 -1.86 -2.86
C SER A 152 -7.40 -3.33 -2.93
N GLU A 153 -7.20 -3.99 -4.07
CA GLU A 153 -7.46 -5.43 -4.25
C GLU A 153 -6.70 -6.28 -3.23
N THR A 154 -5.38 -6.02 -3.07
CA THR A 154 -4.54 -6.82 -2.17
C THR A 154 -4.92 -6.63 -0.70
N VAL A 155 -5.41 -5.45 -0.33
CA VAL A 155 -5.97 -5.17 1.01
C VAL A 155 -7.28 -5.91 1.23
N VAL A 156 -8.20 -5.90 0.24
CA VAL A 156 -9.44 -6.68 0.30
C VAL A 156 -9.16 -8.17 0.43
N ASP A 157 -8.27 -8.73 -0.40
CA ASP A 157 -7.89 -10.14 -0.36
C ASP A 157 -7.23 -10.54 0.96
N LEU A 158 -6.35 -9.69 1.52
CA LEU A 158 -5.73 -9.93 2.82
C LEU A 158 -6.76 -9.89 3.95
N LYS A 159 -7.68 -8.92 3.96
CA LYS A 159 -8.72 -8.80 5.00
C LYS A 159 -9.73 -9.96 4.92
N ASN A 160 -10.04 -10.44 3.72
CA ASN A 160 -10.85 -11.64 3.50
C ASN A 160 -10.16 -12.91 4.05
N GLN A 161 -8.87 -13.10 3.76
CA GLN A 161 -8.11 -14.27 4.23
C GLN A 161 -7.83 -14.28 5.74
N LEU A 162 -7.60 -13.11 6.34
CA LEU A 162 -7.46 -12.96 7.80
C LEU A 162 -8.78 -13.16 8.56
N GLY A 163 -9.91 -12.85 7.92
CA GLY A 163 -11.23 -12.83 8.53
C GLY A 163 -11.45 -11.63 9.47
N ALA A 164 -12.72 -11.34 9.79
CA ALA A 164 -13.16 -10.10 10.42
C ALA A 164 -12.43 -9.73 11.73
N LYS A 165 -12.08 -10.71 12.58
CA LYS A 165 -11.39 -10.44 13.85
C LYS A 165 -9.94 -10.00 13.64
N ALA A 166 -9.17 -10.70 12.82
CA ALA A 166 -7.76 -10.39 12.62
C ALA A 166 -7.55 -9.17 11.70
N SER A 167 -8.43 -8.97 10.72
CA SER A 167 -8.47 -7.72 9.95
C SER A 167 -8.76 -6.50 10.83
N ALA A 168 -9.74 -6.57 11.75
CA ALA A 168 -10.01 -5.49 12.70
C ALA A 168 -8.83 -5.23 13.68
N THR A 169 -8.11 -6.27 14.13
CA THR A 169 -6.86 -6.09 14.89
C THR A 169 -5.81 -5.34 14.07
N MET A 170 -5.68 -5.66 12.78
CA MET A 170 -4.72 -5.03 11.87
C MET A 170 -5.10 -3.57 11.57
N ASP A 171 -6.38 -3.28 11.30
CA ASP A 171 -6.91 -1.92 11.13
C ASP A 171 -6.58 -1.03 12.35
N ALA A 172 -6.91 -1.52 13.56
CA ALA A 172 -6.64 -0.81 14.80
C ALA A 172 -5.14 -0.58 15.03
N PHE A 173 -4.29 -1.57 14.73
CA PHE A 173 -2.84 -1.43 14.80
C PHE A 173 -2.32 -0.39 13.80
N LEU A 174 -2.82 -0.39 12.57
CA LEU A 174 -2.37 0.55 11.53
C LEU A 174 -2.68 2.00 11.92
N HIS A 175 -3.89 2.30 12.40
CA HIS A 175 -4.24 3.66 12.83
C HIS A 175 -3.54 4.09 14.14
N LYS A 176 -3.37 3.19 15.11
CA LYS A 176 -2.87 3.55 16.45
C LYS A 176 -1.35 3.49 16.59
N ASP A 177 -0.74 2.45 16.04
CA ASP A 177 0.62 2.01 16.35
C ASP A 177 1.60 2.19 15.17
N PHE A 178 1.08 2.31 13.94
CA PHE A 178 1.89 2.45 12.71
C PHE A 178 1.80 3.84 12.09
N LEU A 179 0.60 4.41 11.90
CA LEU A 179 0.38 5.77 11.36
C LEU A 179 1.27 6.84 12.03
N PRO A 180 1.50 6.88 13.36
CA PRO A 180 2.41 7.85 13.98
C PRO A 180 3.88 7.76 13.55
N THR A 181 4.29 6.63 12.94
CA THR A 181 5.64 6.45 12.38
C THR A 181 5.74 6.82 10.90
N VAL A 182 4.60 6.92 10.18
CA VAL A 182 4.55 7.35 8.78
C VAL A 182 4.61 8.88 8.75
N ALA A 183 5.83 9.41 8.85
CA ALA A 183 6.07 10.84 8.90
C ALA A 183 5.73 11.53 7.56
N PHE A 184 4.53 12.09 7.44
CA PHE A 184 4.14 12.96 6.33
C PHE A 184 4.98 14.24 6.36
N LYS A 185 6.07 14.26 5.61
CA LYS A 185 6.79 15.48 5.25
C LYS A 185 6.02 16.16 4.12
N PRO A 186 5.39 17.33 4.32
CA PRO A 186 4.77 18.06 3.22
C PRO A 186 5.87 18.39 2.20
N MET A 187 5.71 17.94 0.96
CA MET A 187 6.56 18.44 -0.11
C MET A 187 6.17 19.90 -0.34
N HIS A 188 7.03 20.80 0.12
CA HIS A 188 6.92 22.21 -0.24
C HIS A 188 6.93 22.28 -1.77
N PRO A 189 5.95 22.94 -2.42
CA PRO A 189 5.98 23.07 -3.87
C PRO A 189 7.30 23.75 -4.27
N PRO A 190 7.90 23.39 -5.42
CA PRO A 190 9.09 24.08 -5.89
C PRO A 190 8.79 25.58 -5.93
N GLY A 191 9.60 26.37 -5.23
CA GLY A 191 9.43 27.82 -5.19
C GLY A 191 9.43 28.40 -6.60
N PRO A 192 8.77 29.55 -6.84
CA PRO A 192 8.81 30.20 -8.14
C PRO A 192 10.28 30.33 -8.57
N PRO A 193 10.62 29.99 -9.82
CA PRO A 193 12.00 29.85 -10.25
C PRO A 193 12.75 31.13 -9.92
N HIS A 194 13.84 31.00 -9.15
CA HIS A 194 14.65 32.14 -8.75
C HIS A 194 15.10 32.89 -10.00
N LEU A 195 14.48 34.03 -10.27
CA LEU A 195 14.97 34.98 -11.27
C LEU A 195 16.43 35.28 -10.89
N PRO A 196 17.36 35.24 -11.85
CA PRO A 196 18.76 35.52 -11.55
C PRO A 196 18.83 36.91 -10.89
N GLN A 197 19.30 36.97 -9.65
CA GLN A 197 19.49 38.25 -8.97
C GLN A 197 20.46 39.07 -9.82
N THR A 198 19.93 40.10 -10.48
CA THR A 198 20.73 41.08 -11.20
C THR A 198 21.55 41.82 -10.17
N SER A 199 22.79 41.36 -9.98
CA SER A 199 23.78 41.94 -9.07
C SER A 199 24.12 43.35 -9.55
N ASN A 200 23.34 44.32 -9.10
CA ASN A 200 23.35 45.70 -9.58
C ASN A 200 24.12 46.62 -8.62
N ASP A 201 25.09 46.07 -7.91
CA ASP A 201 25.95 46.73 -6.92
C ASP A 201 27.44 46.51 -7.24
N GLN A 202 27.85 46.81 -8.48
CA GLN A 202 29.23 47.21 -8.77
C GLN A 202 29.32 48.74 -8.88
N VAL A 203 29.21 49.41 -7.74
CA VAL A 203 29.53 50.85 -7.63
C VAL A 203 31.05 51.02 -7.80
N PHE A 204 31.45 51.37 -9.02
CA PHE A 204 32.85 51.62 -9.39
C PHE A 204 33.34 52.94 -8.77
N THR A 205 33.76 52.94 -7.50
CA THR A 205 34.38 54.11 -6.86
C THR A 205 35.75 54.38 -7.50
N ALA A 206 35.84 55.45 -8.30
CA ALA A 206 37.01 55.76 -9.10
C ALA A 206 38.24 56.20 -8.25
N VAL A 207 39.42 55.81 -8.71
CA VAL A 207 40.73 56.21 -8.16
C VAL A 207 41.03 57.68 -8.50
N LYS A 208 41.48 58.47 -7.52
CA LYS A 208 42.29 59.69 -7.75
C LYS A 208 42.85 60.30 -6.45
N PRO A 209 44.00 61.00 -6.53
CA PRO A 209 45.24 60.64 -7.24
C PRO A 209 46.32 60.10 -6.27
#